data_AF-W6T5X5-F1
#
_entry.id   AF-W6T5X5-F1
#
_cell.length_a   1.000
_cell.length_b   1.000
_cell.length_c   1.000
_cell.angle_alpha   90.00
_cell.angle_beta   90.00
_cell.angle_gamma   90.00
#
_symmetry.space_group_name_H-M   'P 1'
#
loop_
_entity.id
_entity.type
_entity.pdbx_description
1 polymer ?
#
loop_
_entity_poly.entity_id
_entity_poly.type
_entity_poly.pdbx_seq_one_letter_code
_entity_poly.pdbx_strand_id
1 'polypeptide(L)'
;MTRQTFYNHFADIYELVEWTAKQATARALANVADYDNWQQGFLNVMQDVQANRYLVINTYQSAYRDLLEKYIYTVLYQYIIKVVERQATGLQVADKHKQFIAHFYSLAFIALIFEWVKDGLKDDPRDIVEQTGVLIQGDFNKALKKYAQ
;
A
#
# COMPACT_ATOMS: atom_id res chain seq x y z
N MET A 1 -26.08 -11.86 6.88
CA MET A 1 -25.96 -10.52 7.51
C MET A 1 -27.07 -9.63 6.99
N THR A 2 -27.77 -8.89 7.83
CA THR A 2 -28.82 -7.94 7.39
C THR A 2 -28.21 -6.53 7.24
N ARG A 3 -28.82 -5.66 6.43
CA ARG A 3 -28.41 -4.24 6.30
C ARG A 3 -28.32 -3.54 7.66
N GLN A 4 -29.18 -3.90 8.60
CA GLN A 4 -29.16 -3.38 9.97
C GLN A 4 -27.90 -3.76 10.75
N THR A 5 -27.37 -4.98 10.59
CA THR A 5 -26.12 -5.38 11.25
C THR A 5 -24.90 -4.65 10.66
N PHE A 6 -24.95 -4.23 9.40
CA PHE A 6 -23.87 -3.46 8.75
C PHE A 6 -23.75 -2.04 9.31
N TYR A 7 -24.86 -1.31 9.37
CA TYR A 7 -24.88 0.09 9.85
C TYR A 7 -24.65 0.23 11.36
N ASN A 8 -24.82 -0.84 12.13
CA ASN A 8 -24.51 -0.82 13.57
C ASN A 8 -23.00 -0.79 13.86
N HIS A 9 -22.15 -1.09 12.87
CA HIS A 9 -20.69 -1.10 13.02
C HIS A 9 -19.98 -0.05 12.16
N PHE A 10 -20.60 0.43 11.08
CA PHE A 10 -20.02 1.42 10.17
C PHE A 10 -21.09 2.43 9.73
N ALA A 11 -20.78 3.72 9.88
CA ALA A 11 -21.62 4.84 9.47
C ALA A 11 -21.79 4.89 7.94
N ASP A 12 -20.76 4.51 7.18
CA ASP A 12 -20.82 4.40 5.72
C ASP A 12 -19.80 3.39 5.14
N ILE A 13 -19.78 3.28 3.81
CA ILE A 13 -18.88 2.38 3.09
C ILE A 13 -17.40 2.79 3.20
N TYR A 14 -17.11 4.07 3.44
CA TYR A 14 -15.75 4.57 3.59
C TYR A 14 -15.16 4.18 4.96
N GLU A 15 -15.96 4.23 6.02
CA GLU A 15 -15.54 3.78 7.36
C GLU A 15 -15.22 2.28 7.36
N LEU A 16 -16.06 1.47 6.68
CA LEU A 16 -15.77 0.05 6.49
C LEU A 16 -14.45 -0.15 5.75
N VAL A 17 -14.20 0.64 4.70
CA VAL A 17 -12.95 0.55 3.93
C VAL A 17 -11.75 0.91 4.78
N GLU A 18 -11.82 1.96 5.60
CA GLU A 18 -10.73 2.33 6.50
C GLU A 18 -10.47 1.25 7.57
N TRP A 19 -11.52 0.67 8.14
CA TRP A 19 -11.38 -0.43 9.09
C TRP A 19 -10.79 -1.69 8.45
N THR A 20 -11.26 -2.03 7.25
CA THR A 20 -10.75 -3.19 6.48
C THR A 20 -9.30 -2.96 6.10
N ALA A 21 -8.94 -1.75 5.66
CA ALA A 21 -7.56 -1.38 5.34
C ALA A 21 -6.66 -1.51 6.57
N LYS A 22 -7.07 -1.01 7.74
CA LYS A 22 -6.30 -1.15 8.99
C LYS A 22 -6.01 -2.62 9.32
N GLN A 23 -6.96 -3.53 9.12
CA GLN A 23 -6.74 -4.96 9.34
C GLN A 23 -5.80 -5.57 8.31
N ALA A 24 -5.96 -5.22 7.03
CA ALA A 24 -5.09 -5.68 5.96
C ALA A 24 -3.64 -5.22 6.20
N THR A 25 -3.45 -3.94 6.54
CA THR A 25 -2.14 -3.39 6.93
C THR A 25 -1.58 -4.14 8.13
N ALA A 26 -2.36 -4.38 9.19
CA ALA A 26 -1.89 -5.11 10.37
C ALA A 26 -1.39 -6.52 10.01
N ARG A 27 -2.07 -7.23 9.10
CA ARG A 27 -1.62 -8.53 8.59
C ARG A 27 -0.33 -8.41 7.77
N ALA A 28 -0.25 -7.41 6.88
CA ALA A 28 0.94 -7.15 6.08
C ALA A 28 2.16 -6.80 6.95
N LEU A 29 1.93 -6.15 8.11
CA LEU A 29 2.96 -5.80 9.09
C LEU A 29 3.31 -6.92 10.07
N ALA A 30 2.43 -7.92 10.26
CA ALA A 30 2.60 -8.99 11.26
C ALA A 30 3.61 -10.08 10.83
N ASN A 31 3.90 -10.20 9.53
CA ASN A 31 4.57 -11.38 8.97
C ASN A 31 6.02 -11.21 8.52
N VAL A 32 6.75 -10.15 8.93
CA VAL A 32 8.15 -10.00 8.48
C VAL A 32 9.04 -9.45 9.60
N ALA A 33 9.95 -10.30 10.05
CA ALA A 33 10.98 -9.98 11.04
C ALA A 33 12.07 -9.02 10.50
N ASP A 34 12.15 -8.79 9.18
CA ASP A 34 13.07 -7.85 8.55
C ASP A 34 12.33 -6.83 7.68
N TYR A 35 12.04 -5.66 8.27
CA TYR A 35 11.43 -4.50 7.60
C TYR A 35 12.38 -3.76 6.62
N ASP A 36 13.47 -4.40 6.22
CA ASP A 36 14.41 -3.82 5.25
C ASP A 36 13.92 -4.00 3.79
N ASN A 37 12.93 -4.85 3.54
CA ASN A 37 12.39 -5.10 2.19
C ASN A 37 10.93 -4.63 2.06
N TRP A 38 10.75 -3.36 1.73
CA TRP A 38 9.47 -2.82 1.24
C TRP A 38 8.90 -3.65 0.06
N GLN A 39 9.77 -4.34 -0.68
CA GLN A 39 9.42 -5.28 -1.75
C GLN A 39 8.47 -6.36 -1.27
N GLN A 40 8.68 -6.92 -0.07
CA GLN A 40 7.83 -7.99 0.45
C GLN A 40 6.42 -7.48 0.75
N GLY A 41 6.30 -6.30 1.37
CA GLY A 41 4.98 -5.72 1.62
C GLY A 41 4.28 -5.31 0.33
N PHE A 42 5.01 -4.76 -0.64
CA PHE A 42 4.45 -4.46 -1.95
C PHE A 42 3.97 -5.73 -2.67
N LEU A 43 4.77 -6.81 -2.63
CA LEU A 43 4.40 -8.12 -3.16
C LEU A 43 3.16 -8.69 -2.47
N ASN A 44 3.05 -8.59 -1.15
CA ASN A 44 1.87 -9.06 -0.40
C ASN A 44 0.61 -8.32 -0.87
N VAL A 45 0.68 -6.99 -1.06
CA VAL A 45 -0.46 -6.21 -1.59
C VAL A 45 -0.81 -6.65 -3.01
N MET A 46 0.18 -6.85 -3.88
CA MET A 46 -0.05 -7.34 -5.25
C MET A 46 -0.69 -8.74 -5.26
N GLN A 47 -0.25 -9.64 -4.37
CA GLN A 47 -0.80 -10.98 -4.22
C GLN A 47 -2.23 -10.95 -3.67
N ASP A 48 -2.54 -10.08 -2.71
CA ASP A 48 -3.90 -9.87 -2.19
C ASP A 48 -4.83 -9.36 -3.30
N VAL A 49 -4.35 -8.44 -4.13
CA VAL A 49 -5.06 -7.95 -5.33
C VAL A 49 -5.32 -9.11 -6.30
N GLN A 50 -4.32 -9.96 -6.56
CA GLN A 50 -4.44 -11.13 -7.44
C GLN A 50 -5.45 -12.16 -6.91
N ALA A 51 -5.37 -12.49 -5.62
CA ALA A 51 -6.25 -13.45 -4.98
C ALA A 51 -7.72 -13.02 -5.04
N ASN A 52 -7.95 -11.70 -5.08
CA ASN A 52 -9.28 -11.10 -5.18
C ASN A 52 -9.62 -10.58 -6.59
N ARG A 53 -8.96 -11.12 -7.64
CA ARG A 53 -9.06 -10.67 -9.04
C ARG A 53 -10.47 -10.24 -9.48
N TYR A 54 -11.47 -11.11 -9.31
CA TYR A 54 -12.84 -10.81 -9.75
C TYR A 54 -13.42 -9.59 -9.06
N LEU A 55 -13.26 -9.50 -7.73
CA LEU A 55 -13.73 -8.35 -6.95
C LEU A 55 -12.98 -7.09 -7.39
N VAL A 56 -11.66 -7.16 -7.50
CA VAL A 56 -10.82 -6.01 -7.86
C VAL A 56 -11.14 -5.48 -9.25
N ILE A 57 -11.16 -6.32 -10.29
CA ILE A 57 -11.45 -5.91 -11.67
C ILE A 57 -12.86 -5.30 -11.73
N ASN A 58 -13.87 -5.96 -11.17
CA ASN A 58 -15.25 -5.47 -11.20
C ASN A 58 -15.38 -4.13 -10.46
N THR A 59 -14.69 -3.97 -9.33
CA THR A 59 -14.71 -2.72 -8.55
C THR A 59 -14.01 -1.60 -9.31
N TYR A 60 -12.85 -1.90 -9.92
CA TYR A 60 -12.08 -0.97 -10.73
C TYR A 60 -12.86 -0.45 -11.96
N GLN A 61 -13.71 -1.30 -12.55
CA GLN A 61 -14.57 -0.95 -13.69
C GLN A 61 -15.90 -0.31 -13.30
N SER A 62 -16.18 -0.17 -11.99
CA SER A 62 -17.45 0.35 -11.48
C SER A 62 -17.32 1.78 -10.96
N ALA A 63 -18.44 2.36 -10.50
CA ALA A 63 -18.47 3.64 -9.79
C ALA A 63 -17.72 3.62 -8.44
N TYR A 64 -17.30 2.44 -7.95
CA TYR A 64 -16.54 2.27 -6.71
C TYR A 64 -15.02 2.25 -6.91
N ARG A 65 -14.50 2.65 -8.07
CA ARG A 65 -13.06 2.72 -8.34
C ARG A 65 -12.33 3.59 -7.32
N ASP A 66 -12.86 4.77 -7.01
CA ASP A 66 -12.23 5.71 -6.05
C ASP A 66 -12.15 5.10 -4.64
N LEU A 67 -13.12 4.25 -4.29
CA LEU A 67 -13.14 3.53 -3.02
C LEU A 67 -12.06 2.45 -2.97
N LEU A 68 -11.85 1.72 -4.07
CA LEU A 68 -10.74 0.77 -4.22
C LEU A 68 -9.39 1.50 -4.16
N GLU A 69 -9.27 2.65 -4.80
CA GLU A 69 -8.08 3.49 -4.77
C GLU A 69 -7.76 3.93 -3.34
N LYS A 70 -8.76 4.47 -2.63
CA LYS A 70 -8.62 4.88 -1.22
C LYS A 70 -8.20 3.71 -0.33
N TYR A 71 -8.78 2.53 -0.53
CA TYR A 71 -8.42 1.32 0.21
C TYR A 71 -6.94 0.96 0.01
N ILE A 72 -6.52 0.80 -1.25
CA ILE A 72 -5.14 0.39 -1.59
C ILE A 72 -4.14 1.46 -1.13
N TYR A 73 -4.43 2.73 -1.35
CA TYR A 73 -3.59 3.84 -0.88
C TYR A 73 -3.41 3.79 0.64
N THR A 74 -4.50 3.57 1.39
CA THR A 74 -4.44 3.52 2.86
C THR A 74 -3.54 2.39 3.35
N VAL A 75 -3.65 1.21 2.75
CA VAL A 75 -2.80 0.05 3.09
C VAL A 75 -1.32 0.36 2.77
N LEU A 76 -1.05 0.82 1.54
CA LEU A 76 0.31 1.14 1.10
C LEU A 76 0.94 2.23 1.97
N TYR A 77 0.24 3.33 2.20
CA TYR A 77 0.77 4.45 2.99
C TYR A 77 1.12 4.02 4.41
N GLN A 78 0.21 3.30 5.10
CA GLN A 78 0.46 2.82 6.45
C GLN A 78 1.63 1.84 6.53
N TYR A 79 1.84 1.04 5.48
CA TYR A 79 3.00 0.16 5.38
C TYR A 79 4.29 0.95 5.13
N ILE A 80 4.31 1.81 4.11
CA ILE A 80 5.52 2.53 3.69
C ILE A 80 5.98 3.53 4.76
N ILE A 81 5.07 4.21 5.47
CA ILE A 81 5.49 5.09 6.56
C ILE A 81 6.24 4.33 7.66
N LYS A 82 5.88 3.07 7.94
CA LYS A 82 6.60 2.23 8.92
C LYS A 82 8.00 1.86 8.43
N VAL A 83 8.14 1.56 7.14
CA VAL A 83 9.45 1.34 6.51
C VAL A 83 10.31 2.60 6.60
N VAL A 84 9.75 3.76 6.23
CA VAL A 84 10.46 5.05 6.26
C VAL A 84 10.87 5.42 7.69
N GLU A 85 9.98 5.27 8.67
CA GLU A 85 10.28 5.50 10.09
C GLU A 85 11.44 4.63 10.58
N ARG A 86 11.45 3.34 10.23
CA ARG A 86 12.54 2.43 10.59
C ARG A 86 13.85 2.81 9.92
N GLN A 87 13.84 3.09 8.62
CA GLN A 87 15.04 3.52 7.90
C GLN A 87 15.57 4.89 8.35
N ALA A 88 14.72 5.72 8.95
CA ALA A 88 15.10 6.99 9.55
C ALA A 88 15.72 6.83 10.96
N THR A 89 15.72 5.63 11.54
CA THR A 89 16.33 5.39 12.87
C THR A 89 17.80 5.82 12.85
N GLY A 90 18.17 6.70 13.78
CA GLY A 90 19.53 7.27 13.86
C GLY A 90 19.76 8.49 12.95
N LEU A 91 18.77 8.92 12.17
CA LEU A 91 18.82 10.16 11.37
C LEU A 91 17.92 11.24 12.00
N GLN A 92 18.35 12.50 11.94
CA GLN A 92 17.53 13.65 12.33
C GLN A 92 16.72 14.15 11.13
N VAL A 93 15.57 13.50 10.88
CA VAL A 93 14.66 13.86 9.78
C VAL A 93 13.30 14.28 10.33
N ALA A 94 12.83 15.47 9.95
CA ALA A 94 11.52 15.98 10.35
C ALA A 94 10.36 15.10 9.83
N ASP A 95 9.29 14.97 10.62
CA ASP A 95 8.14 14.10 10.30
C ASP A 95 7.50 14.42 8.94
N LYS A 96 7.39 15.69 8.58
CA LYS A 96 6.86 16.12 7.27
C LYS A 96 7.61 15.51 6.08
N HIS A 97 8.93 15.29 6.21
CA HIS A 97 9.73 14.71 5.14
C HIS A 97 9.53 13.20 5.07
N LYS A 98 9.44 12.52 6.22
CA LYS A 98 9.08 11.10 6.28
C LYS A 98 7.70 10.84 5.67
N GLN A 99 6.71 11.67 6.01
CA GLN A 99 5.36 11.61 5.45
C GLN A 99 5.35 11.87 3.94
N PHE A 100 6.11 12.86 3.46
CA PHE A 100 6.21 13.15 2.03
C PHE A 100 6.82 11.98 1.25
N ILE A 101 7.92 11.40 1.77
CA ILE A 101 8.54 10.20 1.18
C ILE A 101 7.49 9.07 1.10
N ALA A 102 6.82 8.75 2.22
CA ALA A 102 5.82 7.69 2.23
C ALA A 102 4.67 7.94 1.25
N HIS A 103 4.19 9.18 1.17
CA HIS A 103 3.15 9.59 0.23
C HIS A 103 3.58 9.40 -1.23
N PHE A 104 4.76 9.90 -1.60
CA PHE A 104 5.30 9.79 -2.96
C PHE A 104 5.37 8.33 -3.43
N TYR A 105 5.96 7.45 -2.62
CA TYR A 105 6.08 6.04 -2.98
C TYR A 105 4.73 5.31 -2.99
N SER A 106 3.80 5.68 -2.11
CA SER A 106 2.44 5.13 -2.14
C SER A 106 1.70 5.49 -3.43
N LEU A 107 1.88 6.72 -3.93
CA LEU A 107 1.34 7.16 -5.22
C LEU A 107 1.99 6.42 -6.41
N ALA A 108 3.29 6.16 -6.36
CA ALA A 108 3.95 5.37 -7.40
C ALA A 108 3.44 3.91 -7.42
N PHE A 109 3.32 3.29 -6.25
CA PHE A 109 2.89 1.89 -6.13
C PHE A 109 1.42 1.69 -6.53
N ILE A 110 0.53 2.62 -6.17
CA ILE A 110 -0.87 2.53 -6.60
C ILE A 110 -1.01 2.68 -8.11
N ALA A 111 -0.21 3.54 -8.75
CA ALA A 111 -0.20 3.67 -10.20
C ALA A 111 0.21 2.34 -10.88
N LEU A 112 1.27 1.69 -10.39
CA LEU A 112 1.71 0.37 -10.88
C LEU A 112 0.63 -0.71 -10.71
N ILE A 113 -0.02 -0.77 -9.54
CA ILE A 113 -1.11 -1.70 -9.29
C ILE A 113 -2.27 -1.46 -10.25
N PHE A 114 -2.66 -0.20 -10.47
CA PHE A 114 -3.80 0.14 -11.32
C PHE A 114 -3.52 -0.08 -12.81
N GLU A 115 -2.28 0.12 -13.25
CA GLU A 115 -1.85 -0.27 -14.60
C GLU A 115 -1.97 -1.79 -14.77
N TRP A 116 -1.44 -2.58 -13.84
CA TRP A 116 -1.54 -4.03 -13.88
C TRP A 116 -2.99 -4.54 -13.79
N VAL A 117 -3.84 -3.91 -12.98
CA VAL A 117 -5.28 -4.22 -12.88
C VAL A 117 -5.99 -3.90 -14.20
N LYS A 118 -5.69 -2.75 -14.80
CA LYS A 118 -6.24 -2.33 -16.11
C LYS A 118 -5.89 -3.34 -17.21
N ASP A 119 -4.70 -3.93 -17.16
CA ASP A 119 -4.26 -4.94 -18.11
C ASP A 119 -4.78 -6.36 -17.81
N GLY A 120 -5.57 -6.51 -16.74
CA GLY A 120 -6.27 -7.74 -16.39
C GLY A 120 -5.50 -8.68 -15.46
N LEU A 121 -4.50 -8.15 -14.75
CA LEU A 121 -3.63 -8.85 -13.81
C LEU A 121 -2.87 -10.00 -14.48
N LYS A 122 -2.30 -9.74 -15.67
CA LYS A 122 -1.68 -10.76 -16.52
C LYS A 122 -0.26 -11.13 -16.08
N ASP A 123 0.54 -10.13 -15.69
CA ASP A 123 1.93 -10.35 -15.30
C ASP A 123 2.04 -10.96 -13.90
N ASP A 124 3.16 -11.65 -13.63
CA ASP A 124 3.45 -12.12 -12.28
C ASP A 124 3.74 -10.92 -11.36
N PRO A 125 3.07 -10.79 -10.20
CA PRO A 125 3.38 -9.79 -9.19
C PRO A 125 4.87 -9.66 -8.86
N ARG A 126 5.62 -10.76 -8.87
CA ARG A 126 7.05 -10.79 -8.56
C ARG A 126 7.86 -10.01 -9.58
N ASP A 127 7.55 -10.14 -10.87
CA ASP A 127 8.26 -9.43 -11.93
C ASP A 127 8.10 -7.91 -11.78
N ILE A 128 6.88 -7.45 -11.48
CA ILE A 128 6.58 -6.04 -11.26
C ILE A 128 7.33 -5.51 -10.02
N VAL A 129 7.32 -6.27 -8.92
CA VAL A 129 8.02 -5.91 -7.68
C VAL A 129 9.54 -5.87 -7.89
N GLU A 130 10.11 -6.83 -8.63
CA GLU A 130 11.53 -6.87 -8.94
C GLU A 130 11.96 -5.70 -9.83
N GLN A 131 11.22 -5.40 -10.90
CA GLN A 131 11.49 -4.24 -11.76
C GLN A 131 11.38 -2.92 -10.99
N THR A 132 10.36 -2.80 -10.13
CA THR A 132 10.23 -1.65 -9.23
C THR A 132 11.45 -1.59 -8.30
N GLY A 133 11.87 -2.76 -7.79
CA GLY A 133 13.06 -2.95 -6.96
C GLY A 133 14.31 -2.34 -7.56
N VAL A 134 14.61 -2.66 -8.82
CA VAL A 134 15.76 -2.12 -9.56
C VAL A 134 15.77 -0.59 -9.57
N LEU A 135 14.60 0.05 -9.68
CA LEU A 135 14.50 1.50 -9.75
C LEU A 135 14.69 2.18 -8.40
N ILE A 136 14.15 1.60 -7.32
CA ILE A 136 14.02 2.31 -6.02
C ILE A 136 14.84 1.69 -4.89
N GLN A 137 15.62 0.63 -5.14
CA GLN A 137 16.46 0.01 -4.14
C GLN A 137 17.43 1.03 -3.52
N GLY A 138 17.34 1.20 -2.20
CA GLY A 138 18.15 2.16 -1.44
C GLY A 138 17.69 3.62 -1.54
N ASP A 139 16.68 3.94 -2.35
CA ASP A 139 16.25 5.33 -2.55
C ASP A 139 15.56 5.92 -1.32
N PHE A 140 14.85 5.13 -0.51
CA PHE A 140 14.30 5.58 0.76
C PHE A 140 15.41 6.12 1.69
N ASN A 141 16.47 5.35 1.91
CA ASN A 141 17.61 5.74 2.74
C ASN A 141 18.34 6.96 2.15
N LYS A 142 18.52 6.99 0.83
CA LYS A 142 19.14 8.11 0.11
C LYS A 142 18.32 9.40 0.25
N ALA A 143 17.00 9.31 0.12
CA ALA A 143 16.09 10.44 0.31
C ALA A 143 16.12 10.93 1.76
N LEU A 144 16.05 10.01 2.74
CA LEU A 144 16.15 10.33 4.15
C LEU A 144 17.46 11.05 4.50
N LYS A 145 18.60 10.58 3.98
CA LYS A 145 19.90 11.24 4.17
C LYS A 145 19.96 12.64 3.57
N LYS A 146 19.26 12.90 2.45
CA LYS A 146 19.17 14.25 1.87
C LYS A 146 18.34 15.22 2.73
N TYR A 147 17.39 14.70 3.50
CA TYR A 147 16.59 15.49 4.43
C TYR A 147 17.16 15.53 5.85
N ALA A 148 18.17 14.70 6.15
CA ALA A 148 18.82 14.66 7.44
C ALA A 148 19.66 15.93 7.64
N GLN A 149 19.56 16.51 8.83
CA GLN A 149 20.36 17.67 9.27
C GLN A 149 21.51 17.22 10.17
#